data_AF-R2SL69-F1
#
_entry.id   AF-R2SL69-F1
#
_cell.length_a   1.000
_cell.length_b   1.000
_cell.length_c   1.000
_cell.angle_alpha   90.00
_cell.angle_beta   90.00
_cell.angle_gamma   90.00
#
_symmetry.space_group_name_H-M   'P 1'
#
loop_
_entity.id
_entity.type
_entity.pdbx_description
1 polymer ?
#
loop_
_entity_poly.entity_id
_entity_poly.type
_entity_poly.pdbx_seq_one_letter_code
_entity_poly.pdbx_strand_id
1 'polypeptide(L)'
;MNLSDRVNQVLEERREISLNYDYGVENSWEKLTAILSENEVKTINYLMGCSKDNVYWISEVFEDISERLQSRKFIECLRGLDQKFSDLNLTYHIDVAEDYIKYDKLTSNTIFELSKEKFDILSKEMKNNNCYTVELDGKQIQSKEQFFQSVKEKFDLSDVSGWDSLTDWMTDLSWIDNNCFKIIIYNYSEFLSEDKNTKELFIEIFQDDILLFWEKEVVDTVVDGKTKSFNVYLID
;
A
#
# COMPACT_ATOMS: atom_id res chain seq x y z
N MET A 1 29.99 17.38 6.81
CA MET A 1 29.60 16.78 8.11
C MET A 1 28.93 15.45 7.82
N ASN A 2 29.32 14.36 8.48
CA ASN A 2 28.73 13.04 8.20
C ASN A 2 27.32 12.96 8.83
N LEU A 3 26.53 11.93 8.49
CA LEU A 3 25.15 11.80 8.99
C LEU A 3 25.11 11.75 10.53
N SER A 4 26.00 10.99 11.17
CA SER A 4 26.06 10.87 12.63
C SER A 4 26.32 12.22 13.29
N ASP A 5 27.27 13.00 12.77
CA ASP A 5 27.60 14.31 13.33
C ASP A 5 26.37 15.23 13.28
N ARG A 6 25.66 15.26 12.15
CA ARG A 6 24.48 16.11 11.93
C ARG A 6 23.34 15.73 12.87
N VAL A 7 23.06 14.44 13.00
CA VAL A 7 22.00 13.95 13.90
C VAL A 7 22.35 14.26 15.35
N ASN A 8 23.60 13.98 15.77
CA ASN A 8 24.04 14.25 17.14
C ASN A 8 23.93 15.73 17.50
N GLN A 9 24.29 16.64 16.57
CA GLN A 9 24.13 18.07 16.81
C GLN A 9 22.67 18.44 17.12
N VAL A 10 21.72 17.94 16.33
CA VAL A 10 20.28 18.23 16.55
C VAL A 10 19.78 17.59 17.85
N LEU A 11 20.27 16.40 18.20
CA LEU A 11 19.90 15.74 19.46
C LEU A 11 20.41 16.50 20.69
N GLU A 12 21.62 17.05 20.67
CA GLU A 12 22.12 17.90 21.76
C GLU A 12 21.25 19.16 21.91
N GLU A 13 20.91 19.84 20.80
CA GLU A 13 19.97 20.97 20.80
C GLU A 13 18.61 20.58 21.40
N ARG A 14 18.05 19.42 20.99
CA ARG A 14 16.75 18.91 21.45
C ARG A 14 16.69 18.66 22.95
N ARG A 15 17.78 18.21 23.58
CA ARG A 15 17.87 17.90 25.02
C ARG A 15 17.85 19.14 25.90
N GLU A 16 18.36 20.26 25.40
CA GLU A 16 18.39 21.53 26.13
C GLU A 16 17.03 22.26 26.09
N ILE A 17 16.13 21.86 25.18
CA ILE A 17 14.81 22.48 25.03
C ILE A 17 13.86 21.96 26.12
N SER A 18 13.38 22.89 26.95
CA SER A 18 12.31 22.63 27.91
C SER A 18 11.01 22.27 27.18
N LEU A 19 10.28 21.28 27.69
CA LEU A 19 8.99 20.81 27.15
C LEU A 19 7.93 21.92 27.01
N ASN A 20 8.09 23.05 27.70
CA ASN A 20 7.16 24.18 27.64
C ASN A 20 7.46 25.15 26.47
N TYR A 21 8.45 24.84 25.62
CA TYR A 21 8.86 25.67 24.49
C TYR A 21 8.62 24.96 23.15
N ASP A 22 7.34 24.83 22.80
CA ASP A 22 6.78 24.06 21.69
C ASP A 22 7.53 24.27 20.36
N TYR A 23 7.82 25.53 20.00
CA TYR A 23 8.52 25.89 18.76
C TYR A 23 9.93 25.30 18.61
N GLY A 24 10.65 25.13 19.74
CA GLY A 24 11.99 24.54 19.72
C GLY A 24 11.96 23.04 19.43
N VAL A 25 10.93 22.36 19.92
CA VAL A 25 10.72 20.92 19.75
C VAL A 25 10.40 20.62 18.29
N GLU A 26 9.42 21.31 17.72
CA GLU A 26 9.02 21.14 16.30
C GLU A 26 10.19 21.36 15.33
N ASN A 27 10.98 22.42 15.53
CA ASN A 27 12.15 22.70 14.69
C ASN A 27 13.22 21.59 14.80
N SER A 28 13.36 20.97 15.97
CA SER A 28 14.27 19.84 16.15
C SER A 28 13.76 18.60 15.42
N TRP A 29 12.45 18.35 15.47
CA TRP A 29 11.80 17.28 14.73
C TRP A 29 11.97 17.44 13.22
N GLU A 30 11.66 18.62 12.67
CA GLU A 30 11.81 18.89 11.23
C GLU A 30 13.24 18.63 10.74
N LYS A 31 14.25 19.08 11.51
CA LYS A 31 15.67 18.84 11.20
C LYS A 31 16.02 17.36 11.26
N LEU A 32 15.63 16.63 12.31
CA LEU A 32 15.89 15.19 12.44
C LEU A 32 15.26 14.43 11.27
N THR A 33 13.98 14.70 11.00
CA THR A 33 13.22 14.10 9.90
C THR A 33 13.90 14.39 8.56
N ALA A 34 14.31 15.63 8.31
CA ALA A 34 15.01 15.99 7.07
C ALA A 34 16.30 15.18 6.90
N ILE A 35 17.17 15.13 7.92
CA ILE A 35 18.46 14.43 7.85
C ILE A 35 18.28 12.92 7.69
N LEU A 36 17.42 12.31 8.51
CA LEU A 36 17.23 10.86 8.55
C LEU A 36 16.42 10.34 7.35
N SER A 37 15.72 11.21 6.63
CA SER A 37 15.00 10.84 5.41
C SER A 37 15.81 10.99 4.12
N GLU A 38 17.04 11.52 4.17
CA GLU A 38 17.86 11.74 2.96
C GLU A 38 18.28 10.43 2.28
N ASN A 39 18.52 9.37 3.05
CA ASN A 39 19.00 8.11 2.51
C ASN A 39 18.72 6.93 3.44
N GLU A 40 17.82 6.05 3.01
CA GLU A 40 17.41 4.84 3.74
C GLU A 40 18.61 4.04 4.28
N VAL A 41 19.55 3.65 3.42
CA VAL A 41 20.66 2.76 3.79
C VAL A 41 21.56 3.38 4.86
N LYS A 42 21.87 4.67 4.73
CA LYS A 42 22.69 5.38 5.73
C LYS A 42 21.95 5.51 7.06
N THR A 43 20.66 5.80 7.03
CA THR A 43 19.82 5.95 8.22
C THR A 43 19.69 4.63 8.97
N ILE A 44 19.40 3.54 8.27
CA ILE A 44 19.31 2.19 8.89
C ILE A 44 20.65 1.80 9.51
N ASN A 45 21.76 2.00 8.80
CA ASN A 45 23.10 1.71 9.33
C ASN A 45 23.45 2.54 10.57
N TYR A 46 23.07 3.82 10.58
CA TYR A 46 23.23 4.68 11.76
C TYR A 46 22.40 4.18 12.94
N LEU A 47 21.12 3.87 12.71
CA LEU A 47 20.19 3.41 13.75
C LEU A 47 20.61 2.09 14.40
N MET A 48 21.08 1.10 13.63
CA MET A 48 21.55 -0.17 14.17
C MET A 48 22.73 -0.01 15.16
N GLY A 49 23.58 0.98 14.92
CA GLY A 49 24.72 1.36 15.78
C GLY A 49 24.39 2.41 16.85
N CYS A 50 23.15 2.90 16.90
CA CYS A 50 22.77 4.03 17.73
C CYS A 50 22.68 3.65 19.22
N SER A 51 22.94 4.63 20.09
CA SER A 51 22.77 4.46 21.53
C SER A 51 21.29 4.45 21.89
N LYS A 52 20.94 3.75 22.98
CA LYS A 52 19.56 3.69 23.49
C LYS A 52 18.94 5.07 23.70
N ASP A 53 19.71 5.96 24.32
CA ASP A 53 19.28 7.31 24.65
C ASP A 53 19.04 8.16 23.38
N ASN A 54 19.88 8.03 22.34
CA ASN A 54 19.59 8.66 21.05
C ASN A 54 18.35 8.05 20.37
N VAL A 55 18.13 6.73 20.46
CA VAL A 55 16.93 6.08 19.90
C VAL A 55 15.65 6.65 20.53
N TYR A 56 15.64 6.87 21.84
CA TYR A 56 14.50 7.48 22.54
C TYR A 56 14.12 8.86 21.99
N TRP A 57 15.10 9.73 21.70
CA TRP A 57 14.80 11.04 21.14
C TRP A 57 14.41 10.98 19.66
N ILE A 58 14.98 10.05 18.91
CA ILE A 58 14.63 9.86 17.50
C ILE A 58 13.23 9.25 17.36
N SER A 59 12.74 8.46 18.33
CA SER A 59 11.41 7.86 18.25
C SER A 59 10.27 8.87 18.22
N GLU A 60 10.51 10.11 18.65
CA GLU A 60 9.56 11.22 18.53
C GLU A 60 9.20 11.54 17.06
N VAL A 61 10.03 11.14 16.08
CA VAL A 61 9.86 11.45 14.65
C VAL A 61 9.85 10.21 13.75
N PHE A 62 9.63 9.02 14.31
CA PHE A 62 9.59 7.81 13.48
C PHE A 62 8.52 7.87 12.40
N GLU A 63 7.34 8.42 12.70
CA GLU A 63 6.24 8.57 11.74
C GLU A 63 6.61 9.47 10.56
N ASP A 64 7.21 10.63 10.83
CA ASP A 64 7.62 11.56 9.77
C ASP A 64 8.73 10.98 8.87
N ILE A 65 9.70 10.28 9.48
CA ILE A 65 10.77 9.61 8.73
C ILE A 65 10.16 8.51 7.87
N SER A 66 9.21 7.75 8.43
CA SER A 66 8.50 6.70 7.73
C SER A 66 7.69 7.24 6.55
N GLU A 67 6.98 8.35 6.74
CA GLU A 67 6.20 9.02 5.70
C GLU A 67 7.09 9.44 4.51
N ARG A 68 8.32 9.89 4.78
CA ARG A 68 9.26 10.31 3.73
C ARG A 68 10.01 9.16 3.08
N LEU A 69 10.46 8.17 3.86
CA LEU A 69 11.24 7.05 3.36
C LEU A 69 10.39 5.98 2.66
N GLN A 70 9.16 5.75 3.12
CA GLN A 70 8.25 4.73 2.58
C GLN A 70 8.91 3.34 2.53
N SER A 71 9.58 2.93 3.62
CA SER A 71 10.50 1.80 3.63
C SER A 71 10.18 0.76 4.69
N ARG A 72 9.85 -0.48 4.26
CA ARG A 72 9.68 -1.60 5.21
C ARG A 72 10.95 -1.98 5.94
N LYS A 73 12.11 -1.87 5.28
CA LYS A 73 13.41 -2.15 5.92
C LYS A 73 13.67 -1.19 7.08
N PHE A 74 13.15 0.04 6.99
CA PHE A 74 13.18 0.97 8.10
C PHE A 74 12.32 0.46 9.26
N ILE A 75 11.07 0.02 9.03
CA ILE A 75 10.21 -0.57 10.08
C ILE A 75 10.85 -1.81 10.71
N GLU A 76 11.39 -2.72 9.89
CA GLU A 76 12.12 -3.90 10.38
C GLU A 76 13.30 -3.51 11.28
N CYS A 77 14.05 -2.47 10.91
CA CYS A 77 15.10 -1.90 11.74
C CYS A 77 14.56 -1.38 13.07
N LEU A 78 13.43 -0.63 13.05
CA LEU A 78 12.79 -0.12 14.26
C LEU A 78 12.31 -1.26 15.19
N ARG A 79 11.71 -2.32 14.65
CA ARG A 79 11.31 -3.50 15.42
C ARG A 79 12.52 -4.21 16.03
N GLY A 80 13.65 -4.25 15.32
CA GLY A 80 14.92 -4.74 15.86
C GLY A 80 15.45 -3.88 17.02
N LEU A 81 15.28 -2.55 16.95
CA LEU A 81 15.62 -1.65 18.05
C LEU A 81 14.70 -1.83 19.26
N ASP A 82 13.40 -2.05 19.05
CA ASP A 82 12.44 -2.31 20.12
C ASP A 82 12.80 -3.60 20.89
N GLN A 83 13.22 -4.64 20.18
CA GLN A 83 13.73 -5.86 20.83
C GLN A 83 15.04 -5.61 21.60
N LYS A 84 15.96 -4.82 21.02
CA LYS A 84 17.26 -4.50 21.63
C LYS A 84 17.13 -3.61 22.87
N PHE A 85 16.16 -2.71 22.88
CA PHE A 85 15.91 -1.71 23.92
C PHE A 85 14.48 -1.80 24.44
N SER A 86 14.06 -3.01 24.83
CA SER A 86 12.67 -3.35 25.18
C SER A 86 12.05 -2.48 26.29
N ASP A 87 12.86 -1.84 27.11
CA ASP A 87 12.38 -0.96 28.17
C ASP A 87 12.02 0.45 27.71
N LEU A 88 12.36 0.82 26.46
CA LEU A 88 11.85 2.04 25.82
C LEU A 88 10.38 1.89 25.38
N ASN A 89 9.87 0.66 25.24
CA ASN A 89 8.50 0.36 24.81
C ASN A 89 8.11 1.12 23.53
N LEU A 90 8.89 0.95 22.46
CA LEU A 90 8.74 1.71 21.22
C LEU A 90 7.57 1.24 20.37
N THR A 91 6.95 0.11 20.71
CA THR A 91 5.90 -0.54 19.94
C THR A 91 4.86 0.45 19.40
N TYR A 92 4.31 1.34 20.24
CA TYR A 92 3.35 2.36 19.80
C TYR A 92 3.90 3.29 18.71
N HIS A 93 5.11 3.85 18.90
CA HIS A 93 5.73 4.73 17.91
C HIS A 93 6.02 4.01 16.60
N ILE A 94 6.35 2.71 16.66
CA ILE A 94 6.62 1.91 15.48
C ILE A 94 5.32 1.55 14.76
N ASP A 95 4.26 1.21 15.48
CA ASP A 95 2.93 0.95 14.91
C ASP A 95 2.43 2.19 14.16
N VAL A 96 2.51 3.38 14.77
CA VAL A 96 2.13 4.63 14.11
C VAL A 96 3.04 4.89 12.89
N ALA A 97 4.35 4.71 13.02
CA ALA A 97 5.25 4.88 11.88
C ALA A 97 4.95 3.90 10.73
N GLU A 98 4.53 2.68 11.08
CA GLU A 98 4.11 1.67 10.12
C GLU A 98 2.87 2.12 9.35
N ASP A 99 1.87 2.70 10.02
CA ASP A 99 0.65 3.25 9.38
C ASP A 99 0.94 4.41 8.40
N TYR A 100 2.04 5.16 8.61
CA TYR A 100 2.47 6.28 7.75
C TYR A 100 3.35 5.85 6.57
N ILE A 101 3.84 4.62 6.57
CA ILE A 101 4.15 4.00 5.28
C ILE A 101 2.82 3.95 4.57
N LYS A 102 2.76 4.52 3.37
CA LYS A 102 1.71 4.24 2.40
C LYS A 102 1.86 2.77 2.07
N TYR A 103 1.40 1.92 2.98
CA TYR A 103 1.52 0.50 2.87
C TYR A 103 0.81 0.16 1.58
N ASP A 104 1.56 -0.47 0.68
CA ASP A 104 1.03 -1.61 0.00
C ASP A 104 -0.09 -1.42 -1.00
N LYS A 105 -0.09 -0.37 -1.82
CA LYS A 105 -0.81 -0.50 -3.11
C LYS A 105 -0.40 -1.78 -3.87
N LEU A 106 0.80 -2.33 -3.67
CA LEU A 106 1.28 -3.58 -4.27
C LEU A 106 1.11 -4.84 -3.38
N THR A 107 0.78 -4.65 -2.11
CA THR A 107 0.48 -5.62 -1.04
C THR A 107 -0.98 -6.06 -0.90
N SER A 108 -1.81 -5.03 -0.72
CA SER A 108 -3.25 -5.13 -0.60
C SER A 108 -3.86 -5.17 -1.98
N ASN A 109 -5.00 -5.84 -2.07
CA ASN A 109 -5.75 -5.90 -3.31
C ASN A 109 -6.25 -4.48 -3.61
N THR A 110 -5.78 -3.89 -4.72
CA THR A 110 -5.90 -2.46 -4.96
C THR A 110 -6.32 -2.15 -6.41
N ILE A 111 -6.99 -1.01 -6.57
CA ILE A 111 -7.21 -0.35 -7.86
C ILE A 111 -6.10 0.68 -8.11
N PHE A 112 -5.38 0.50 -9.23
CA PHE A 112 -4.30 1.37 -9.66
C PHE A 112 -4.71 2.20 -10.88
N GLU A 113 -4.62 3.51 -10.78
CA GLU A 113 -4.69 4.41 -11.94
C GLU A 113 -3.27 4.76 -12.40
N LEU A 114 -2.93 4.39 -13.64
CA LEU A 114 -1.57 4.50 -14.17
C LEU A 114 -1.59 5.01 -15.61
N SER A 115 -0.55 5.76 -15.98
CA SER A 115 -0.27 5.98 -17.39
C SER A 115 0.24 4.70 -18.05
N LYS A 116 0.03 4.57 -19.35
CA LYS A 116 0.58 3.45 -20.14
C LYS A 116 2.08 3.26 -19.94
N GLU A 117 2.86 4.34 -19.93
CA GLU A 117 4.31 4.29 -19.71
C GLU A 117 4.68 3.69 -18.34
N LYS A 118 3.96 4.08 -17.28
CA LYS A 118 4.17 3.53 -15.93
C LYS A 118 3.79 2.05 -15.88
N PHE A 119 2.69 1.67 -16.50
CA PHE A 119 2.26 0.28 -16.57
C PHE A 119 3.23 -0.60 -17.37
N ASP A 120 3.81 -0.09 -18.45
CA ASP A 120 4.83 -0.80 -19.24
C ASP A 120 6.12 -1.07 -18.45
N ILE A 121 6.46 -0.20 -17.50
CA ILE A 121 7.58 -0.41 -16.57
C ILE A 121 7.18 -1.47 -15.54
N LEU A 122 6.05 -1.27 -14.85
CA LEU A 122 5.56 -2.17 -13.81
C LEU A 122 5.37 -3.60 -14.33
N SER A 123 4.75 -3.76 -15.49
CA SER A 123 4.46 -5.06 -16.10
C SER A 123 5.73 -5.86 -16.42
N LYS A 124 6.86 -5.21 -16.72
CA LYS A 124 8.15 -5.89 -16.93
C LYS A 124 8.69 -6.50 -15.64
N GLU A 125 8.50 -5.82 -14.52
CA GLU A 125 8.90 -6.30 -13.19
C GLU A 125 8.00 -7.46 -12.72
N MET A 126 6.74 -7.47 -13.15
CA MET A 126 5.74 -8.48 -12.78
C MET A 126 5.79 -9.79 -13.59
N LYS A 127 6.64 -9.92 -14.61
CA LYS A 127 6.64 -11.05 -15.57
C LYS A 127 6.83 -12.45 -14.96
N ASN A 128 7.23 -12.54 -13.68
CA ASN A 128 7.46 -13.81 -13.00
C ASN A 128 6.25 -14.35 -12.22
N ASN A 129 5.12 -13.62 -12.17
CA ASN A 129 3.94 -14.03 -11.42
C ASN A 129 2.87 -14.63 -12.35
N ASN A 130 2.58 -15.93 -12.19
CA ASN A 130 1.54 -16.66 -12.92
C ASN A 130 0.12 -16.25 -12.45
N CYS A 131 -0.26 -15.01 -12.73
CA CYS A 131 -1.57 -14.46 -12.37
C CYS A 131 -2.58 -14.69 -13.50
N TYR A 132 -3.81 -15.07 -13.13
CA TYR A 132 -4.94 -15.03 -14.05
C TYR A 132 -5.20 -13.57 -14.45
N THR A 133 -5.09 -13.25 -15.73
CA THR A 133 -5.12 -11.87 -16.20
C THR A 133 -6.24 -11.68 -17.21
N VAL A 134 -7.10 -10.70 -16.94
CA VAL A 134 -8.23 -10.30 -17.77
C VAL A 134 -7.98 -8.89 -18.27
N GLU A 135 -7.90 -8.73 -19.59
CA GLU A 135 -7.69 -7.44 -20.24
C GLU A 135 -9.00 -6.95 -20.84
N LEU A 136 -9.41 -5.72 -20.53
CA LEU A 136 -10.60 -5.04 -21.06
C LEU A 136 -10.17 -3.80 -21.85
N ASP A 137 -10.93 -3.46 -22.89
CA ASP A 137 -10.77 -2.23 -23.66
C ASP A 137 -11.95 -1.30 -23.37
N GLY A 138 -11.68 -0.20 -22.67
CA GLY A 138 -12.65 0.81 -22.27
C GLY A 138 -13.44 1.38 -23.45
N LYS A 139 -12.84 1.42 -24.64
CA LYS A 139 -13.53 1.87 -25.88
C LYS A 139 -14.74 1.01 -26.22
N GLN A 140 -14.71 -0.26 -25.86
CA GLN A 140 -15.75 -1.23 -26.20
C GLN A 140 -16.82 -1.38 -25.11
N ILE A 141 -16.61 -0.77 -23.94
CA ILE A 141 -17.46 -0.93 -22.76
C ILE A 141 -18.00 0.43 -22.34
N GLN A 142 -19.20 0.75 -22.82
CA GLN A 142 -19.90 2.02 -22.61
C GLN A 142 -21.18 1.86 -21.78
N SER A 143 -21.63 0.62 -21.52
CA SER A 143 -22.78 0.33 -20.66
C SER A 143 -22.49 -0.79 -19.66
N LYS A 144 -23.30 -0.85 -18.60
CA LYS A 144 -23.30 -1.92 -17.61
C LYS A 144 -23.43 -3.32 -18.23
N GLU A 145 -24.29 -3.49 -19.21
CA GLU A 145 -24.52 -4.78 -19.88
C GLU A 145 -23.28 -5.24 -20.64
N GLN A 146 -22.59 -4.31 -21.32
CA GLN A 146 -21.33 -4.61 -22.01
C GLN A 146 -20.22 -4.99 -21.02
N PHE A 147 -20.17 -4.31 -19.87
CA PHE A 147 -19.23 -4.63 -18.81
C PHE A 147 -19.49 -6.03 -18.24
N PHE A 148 -20.72 -6.32 -17.81
CA PHE A 148 -21.09 -7.62 -17.25
C PHE A 148 -20.86 -8.75 -18.25
N GLN A 149 -21.22 -8.56 -19.52
CA GLN A 149 -20.96 -9.55 -20.56
C GLN A 149 -19.45 -9.80 -20.73
N SER A 150 -18.64 -8.74 -20.73
CA SER A 150 -17.19 -8.85 -20.88
C SER A 150 -16.52 -9.60 -19.72
N VAL A 151 -16.94 -9.32 -18.48
CA VAL A 151 -16.41 -10.00 -17.29
C VAL A 151 -16.89 -11.45 -17.25
N LYS A 152 -18.18 -11.68 -17.53
CA LYS A 152 -18.79 -13.00 -17.61
C LYS A 152 -18.03 -13.92 -18.55
N GLU A 153 -17.76 -13.48 -19.78
CA GLU A 153 -17.03 -14.28 -20.77
C GLU A 153 -15.58 -14.55 -20.36
N LYS A 154 -14.91 -13.57 -19.75
CA LYS A 154 -13.47 -13.67 -19.42
C LYS A 154 -13.16 -14.42 -18.14
N PHE A 155 -14.11 -14.48 -17.20
CA PHE A 155 -14.01 -15.28 -15.98
C PHE A 155 -14.79 -16.60 -16.06
N ASP A 156 -15.47 -16.87 -17.18
CA ASP A 156 -16.34 -18.03 -17.38
C ASP A 156 -17.48 -18.11 -16.35
N LEU A 157 -18.15 -16.97 -16.11
CA LEU A 157 -19.24 -16.85 -15.14
C LEU A 157 -20.56 -17.34 -15.76
N SER A 158 -21.40 -17.99 -14.95
CA SER A 158 -22.67 -18.55 -15.44
C SER A 158 -23.76 -17.50 -15.64
N ASP A 159 -24.16 -16.80 -14.59
CA ASP A 159 -25.27 -15.83 -14.65
C ASP A 159 -24.92 -14.54 -13.90
N VAL A 160 -24.80 -13.44 -14.65
CA VAL A 160 -24.53 -12.10 -14.13
C VAL A 160 -25.68 -11.22 -14.62
N SER A 161 -26.64 -10.99 -13.73
CA SER A 161 -27.85 -10.20 -14.00
C SER A 161 -27.84 -8.84 -13.32
N GLY A 162 -26.94 -8.65 -12.35
CA GLY A 162 -26.80 -7.46 -11.53
C GLY A 162 -25.47 -7.44 -10.77
N TRP A 163 -25.25 -6.34 -10.04
CA TRP A 163 -24.08 -6.16 -9.19
C TRP A 163 -23.95 -7.24 -8.13
N ASP A 164 -25.01 -7.56 -7.39
CA ASP A 164 -25.00 -8.62 -6.37
C ASP A 164 -24.53 -9.97 -6.96
N SER A 165 -25.11 -10.38 -8.09
CA SER A 165 -24.71 -11.62 -8.76
C SER A 165 -23.26 -11.57 -9.27
N LEU A 166 -22.78 -10.40 -9.70
CA LEU A 166 -21.39 -10.23 -10.09
C LEU A 166 -20.47 -10.41 -8.87
N THR A 167 -20.78 -9.74 -7.77
CA THR A 167 -20.00 -9.80 -6.52
C THR A 167 -19.94 -11.23 -5.98
N ASP A 168 -21.06 -11.95 -5.94
CA ASP A 168 -21.12 -13.36 -5.55
C ASP A 168 -20.15 -14.22 -6.39
N TRP A 169 -20.18 -14.07 -7.71
CA TRP A 169 -19.26 -14.81 -8.58
C TRP A 169 -17.81 -14.37 -8.46
N MET A 170 -17.55 -13.08 -8.26
CA MET A 170 -16.19 -12.56 -8.17
C MET A 170 -15.54 -12.87 -6.82
N THR A 171 -16.32 -13.20 -5.80
CA THR A 171 -15.87 -13.68 -4.48
C THR A 171 -15.82 -15.21 -4.39
N ASP A 172 -16.43 -15.94 -5.33
CA ASP A 172 -16.22 -17.37 -5.52
C ASP A 172 -15.61 -17.66 -6.90
N LEU A 173 -14.28 -17.68 -6.98
CA LEU A 173 -13.52 -18.05 -8.19
C LEU A 173 -12.89 -19.44 -8.07
N SER A 174 -13.59 -20.37 -7.41
CA SER A 174 -13.07 -21.70 -7.06
C SER A 174 -12.69 -22.58 -8.26
N TRP A 175 -13.23 -22.31 -9.46
CA TRP A 175 -12.87 -23.02 -10.69
C TRP A 175 -11.58 -22.53 -11.35
N ILE A 176 -10.98 -21.42 -10.88
CA ILE A 176 -9.72 -20.88 -11.40
C ILE A 176 -8.59 -21.19 -10.42
N ASP A 177 -7.68 -22.09 -10.82
CA ASP A 177 -6.51 -22.52 -10.03
C ASP A 177 -5.35 -21.50 -10.09
N ASN A 178 -5.65 -20.25 -9.75
CA ASN A 178 -4.69 -19.18 -9.56
C ASN A 178 -4.86 -18.56 -8.16
N ASN A 179 -3.74 -18.21 -7.55
CA ASN A 179 -3.70 -17.44 -6.29
C ASN A 179 -3.50 -15.94 -6.53
N CYS A 180 -3.43 -15.53 -7.80
CA CYS A 180 -3.23 -14.16 -8.22
C CYS A 180 -4.14 -13.84 -9.41
N PHE A 181 -4.84 -12.72 -9.34
CA PHE A 181 -5.79 -12.22 -10.33
C PHE A 181 -5.47 -10.78 -10.69
N LYS A 182 -5.66 -10.44 -11.96
CA LYS A 182 -5.50 -9.08 -12.47
C LYS A 182 -6.60 -8.75 -13.45
N ILE A 183 -7.22 -7.59 -13.30
CA ILE A 183 -8.02 -6.96 -14.35
C ILE A 183 -7.26 -5.74 -14.85
N ILE A 184 -7.06 -5.62 -16.15
CA ILE A 184 -6.41 -4.47 -16.77
C ILE A 184 -7.42 -3.82 -17.71
N ILE A 185 -7.77 -2.57 -17.47
CA ILE A 185 -8.70 -1.79 -18.30
C ILE A 185 -7.89 -0.73 -19.04
N TYR A 186 -7.70 -0.94 -20.34
CA TYR A 186 -7.08 0.04 -21.23
C TYR A 186 -8.08 1.11 -21.66
N ASN A 187 -7.60 2.32 -21.97
CA ASN A 187 -8.44 3.46 -22.36
C ASN A 187 -9.51 3.73 -21.28
N TYR A 188 -9.10 3.75 -20.01
CA TYR A 188 -10.02 3.85 -18.87
C TYR A 188 -10.83 5.16 -18.88
N SER A 189 -10.29 6.25 -19.39
CA SER A 189 -11.03 7.50 -19.61
C SER A 189 -12.28 7.31 -20.47
N GLU A 190 -12.25 6.37 -21.42
CA GLU A 190 -13.38 6.01 -22.29
C GLU A 190 -14.27 4.92 -21.69
N PHE A 191 -13.79 4.12 -20.73
CA PHE A 191 -14.58 3.09 -20.06
C PHE A 191 -15.79 3.70 -19.34
N LEU A 192 -17.01 3.25 -19.68
CA LEU A 192 -18.28 3.72 -19.11
C LEU A 192 -18.40 5.25 -19.09
N SER A 193 -17.84 5.96 -20.09
CA SER A 193 -17.83 7.43 -20.07
C SER A 193 -19.23 8.04 -20.16
N GLU A 194 -20.16 7.31 -20.80
CA GLU A 194 -21.57 7.68 -20.93
C GLU A 194 -22.45 7.19 -19.76
N ASP A 195 -21.94 6.29 -18.90
CA ASP A 195 -22.64 5.70 -17.76
C ASP A 195 -21.82 5.86 -16.46
N LYS A 196 -21.74 7.11 -16.01
CA LYS A 196 -20.95 7.50 -14.82
C LYS A 196 -21.37 6.75 -13.55
N ASN A 197 -22.66 6.51 -13.37
CA ASN A 197 -23.17 5.80 -12.19
C ASN A 197 -22.64 4.36 -12.15
N THR A 198 -22.68 3.64 -13.27
CA THR A 198 -22.09 2.30 -13.35
C THR A 198 -20.57 2.36 -13.16
N LYS A 199 -19.89 3.40 -13.64
CA LYS A 199 -18.45 3.58 -13.43
C LYS A 199 -18.08 3.80 -11.96
N GLU A 200 -18.86 4.58 -11.22
CA GLU A 200 -18.69 4.80 -9.79
C GLU A 200 -18.95 3.50 -9.01
N LEU A 201 -20.05 2.80 -9.30
CA LEU A 201 -20.37 1.51 -8.69
C LEU A 201 -19.30 0.44 -8.95
N PHE A 202 -18.71 0.42 -10.14
CA PHE A 202 -17.58 -0.45 -10.44
C PHE A 202 -16.43 -0.24 -9.45
N ILE A 203 -16.04 1.01 -9.19
CA ILE A 203 -14.95 1.32 -8.28
C ILE A 203 -15.31 0.92 -6.84
N GLU A 204 -16.49 1.29 -6.38
CA GLU A 204 -16.99 0.99 -5.03
C GLU A 204 -17.01 -0.52 -4.78
N ILE A 205 -17.71 -1.29 -5.62
CA ILE A 205 -17.87 -2.74 -5.44
C ILE A 205 -16.54 -3.48 -5.56
N PHE A 206 -15.70 -3.11 -6.52
CA PHE A 206 -14.38 -3.76 -6.61
C PHE A 206 -13.56 -3.47 -5.36
N GLN A 207 -13.50 -2.21 -4.91
CA GLN A 207 -12.68 -1.83 -3.77
C GLN A 207 -13.20 -2.43 -2.46
N ASP A 208 -14.48 -2.25 -2.17
CA ASP A 208 -15.04 -2.49 -0.83
C ASP A 208 -15.55 -3.93 -0.66
N ASP A 209 -15.98 -4.61 -1.74
CA ASP A 209 -16.48 -5.98 -1.66
C ASP A 209 -15.45 -6.99 -2.20
N ILE A 210 -15.07 -6.89 -3.48
CA ILE A 210 -14.33 -7.97 -4.16
C ILE A 210 -12.86 -8.02 -3.69
N LEU A 211 -12.16 -6.89 -3.76
CA LEU A 211 -10.74 -6.82 -3.43
C LEU A 211 -10.52 -7.05 -1.93
N LEU A 212 -11.35 -6.42 -1.10
CA LEU A 212 -11.34 -6.59 0.36
C LEU A 212 -11.58 -8.05 0.78
N PHE A 213 -12.56 -8.70 0.15
CA PHE A 213 -12.87 -10.11 0.41
C PHE A 213 -11.64 -11.00 0.22
N TRP A 214 -10.98 -10.90 -0.93
CA TRP A 214 -9.81 -11.71 -1.24
C TRP A 214 -8.57 -11.33 -0.43
N GLU A 215 -8.51 -10.09 0.05
CA GLU A 215 -7.40 -9.61 0.88
C GLU A 215 -7.46 -10.22 2.28
N LYS A 216 -8.66 -10.30 2.88
CA LYS A 216 -8.78 -10.74 4.27
C LYS A 216 -10.06 -11.51 4.61
N GLU A 217 -11.21 -11.18 4.06
CA GLU A 217 -12.48 -11.74 4.59
C GLU A 217 -12.70 -13.21 4.22
N VAL A 218 -12.07 -13.69 3.14
CA VAL A 218 -12.18 -15.08 2.69
C VAL A 218 -11.79 -16.10 3.76
N VAL A 219 -10.86 -15.78 4.66
CA VAL A 219 -10.40 -16.71 5.71
C VAL A 219 -11.42 -16.90 6.83
N ASP A 220 -12.30 -15.91 7.02
CA ASP A 220 -13.34 -15.90 8.06
C ASP A 220 -14.70 -16.37 7.53
N THR A 221 -14.91 -16.29 6.21
CA THR A 221 -16.21 -16.53 5.56
C THR A 221 -16.25 -17.86 4.78
N VAL A 222 -15.10 -18.39 4.36
CA VAL A 222 -15.00 -19.62 3.57
C VAL A 222 -14.16 -20.66 4.32
N VAL A 223 -14.69 -21.88 4.44
CA VAL A 223 -13.95 -23.00 5.04
C VAL A 223 -12.70 -23.30 4.22
N ASP A 224 -11.53 -23.31 4.88
CA ASP A 224 -10.21 -23.42 4.24
C ASP A 224 -9.89 -22.29 3.24
N GLY A 225 -10.58 -21.15 3.36
CA GLY A 225 -10.37 -19.95 2.58
C GLY A 225 -8.94 -19.44 2.71
N LYS A 226 -8.35 -19.05 1.59
CA LYS A 226 -7.01 -18.46 1.52
C LYS A 226 -7.08 -17.14 0.81
N THR A 227 -6.37 -16.16 1.36
CA THR A 227 -6.21 -14.86 0.73
C THR A 227 -5.59 -15.02 -0.65
N LYS A 228 -6.02 -14.18 -1.58
CA LYS A 228 -5.54 -14.18 -2.96
C LYS A 228 -5.15 -12.76 -3.34
N SER A 229 -4.09 -12.64 -4.13
CA SER A 229 -3.78 -11.36 -4.75
C SER A 229 -4.80 -11.09 -5.85
N PHE A 230 -5.44 -9.93 -5.81
CA PHE A 230 -6.36 -9.46 -6.83
C PHE A 230 -6.09 -7.98 -7.02
N ASN A 231 -5.72 -7.54 -8.22
CA ASN A 231 -5.51 -6.12 -8.50
C ASN A 231 -6.25 -5.68 -9.76
N VAL A 232 -6.68 -4.42 -9.79
CA VAL A 232 -7.29 -3.78 -10.96
C VAL A 232 -6.36 -2.66 -11.43
N TYR A 233 -6.07 -2.61 -12.73
CA TYR A 233 -5.21 -1.60 -13.35
C TYR A 233 -6.02 -0.80 -14.36
N LEU A 234 -6.18 0.49 -14.10
CA LEU A 234 -6.90 1.47 -14.92
C LEU A 234 -5.86 2.27 -15.69
N ILE A 235 -5.79 2.05 -17.00
CA ILE A 235 -4.70 2.52 -17.85
C ILE A 235 -5.19 3.56 -18.86
N ASP A 236 -4.51 4.70 -18.89
CA ASP A 236 -4.64 5.74 -19.90
C ASP A 236 -3.29 6.12 -20.54
#